data_AF-R6BTR6-F1
#
_entry.id   AF-R6BTR6-F1
#
_cell.length_a   1.000
_cell.length_b   1.000
_cell.length_c   1.000
_cell.angle_alpha   90.00
_cell.angle_beta   90.00
_cell.angle_gamma   90.00
#
_symmetry.space_group_name_H-M   'P 1'
#
loop_
_entity.id
_entity.type
_entity.pdbx_description
1 polymer ?
#
loop_
_entity_poly.entity_id
_entity_poly.type
_entity_poly.pdbx_seq_one_letter_code
_entity_poly.pdbx_strand_id
1 'polypeptide(L)'
;MGVIPYGYADGFFRCLSNRCSLMTSEGPVPQRGKICMDMCMIDLTDKMGVDVGSEVEIFGRRNSINDLAALAGTIPYELTCAVSKRVPRIYYRDGKIVEKELLLRG
;
A
#
# COMPACT_ATOMS: atom_id res chain seq x y z
N MET A 1 0.13 -16.94 2.23
CA MET A 1 0.51 -15.91 1.23
C MET A 1 -0.72 -15.12 0.85
N GLY A 2 -0.62 -13.79 0.76
CA GLY A 2 -1.68 -12.92 0.26
C GLY A 2 -1.23 -12.17 -0.99
N VAL A 3 -2.18 -11.85 -1.88
CA VAL A 3 -1.95 -11.01 -3.07
C VAL A 3 -2.65 -9.67 -2.85
N ILE A 4 -1.91 -8.58 -3.02
CA ILE A 4 -2.42 -7.22 -2.89
C ILE A 4 -2.50 -6.61 -4.31
N PRO A 5 -3.68 -6.13 -4.75
CA PRO A 5 -3.85 -5.49 -6.05
C PRO A 5 -3.33 -4.05 -6.04
N TYR A 6 -2.05 -3.90 -5.71
CA TYR A 6 -1.32 -2.63 -5.69
C TYR A 6 0.11 -2.90 -6.15
N GLY A 7 0.47 -2.34 -7.31
CA GLY A 7 1.77 -2.54 -7.93
C GLY A 7 2.49 -1.24 -8.25
N TYR A 8 3.59 -1.34 -8.99
CA TYR A 8 4.42 -0.17 -9.30
C TYR A 8 3.74 0.83 -10.25
N ALA A 9 2.74 0.42 -11.04
CA ALA A 9 1.96 1.34 -11.85
C ALA A 9 0.95 2.16 -11.02
N ASP A 10 0.71 1.76 -9.77
CA ASP A 10 -0.14 2.45 -8.82
C ASP A 10 0.65 3.37 -7.88
N GLY A 11 1.98 3.37 -8.02
CA GLY A 11 2.92 4.16 -7.21
C GLY A 11 3.76 3.36 -6.23
N PHE A 12 3.63 2.02 -6.19
CA PHE A 12 4.41 1.21 -5.27
C PHE A 12 5.84 0.98 -5.77
N PHE A 13 6.81 1.70 -5.22
CA PHE A 13 8.18 1.66 -5.74
C PHE A 13 8.76 0.25 -5.81
N ARG A 14 9.13 -0.19 -7.02
CA ARG A 14 9.67 -1.54 -7.26
C ARG A 14 10.95 -1.81 -6.47
N CYS A 15 11.72 -0.78 -6.11
CA CYS A 15 12.93 -0.90 -5.28
C CYS A 15 12.65 -1.36 -3.84
N LEU A 16 11.39 -1.37 -3.40
CA LEU A 16 10.94 -1.87 -2.09
C LEU A 16 10.74 -3.40 -2.06
N SER A 17 10.87 -4.08 -3.21
CA SER A 17 10.75 -5.54 -3.31
C SER A 17 11.64 -6.26 -2.29
N ASN A 18 11.05 -7.10 -1.44
CA ASN A 18 11.66 -7.81 -0.30
C ASN A 18 12.28 -6.92 0.79
N ARG A 19 11.93 -5.64 0.87
CA ARG A 19 12.55 -4.68 1.80
C ARG A 19 11.56 -4.02 2.74
N CYS A 20 10.27 -4.04 2.43
CA CYS A 20 9.23 -3.42 3.25
C CYS A 20 8.28 -4.45 3.87
N SER A 21 7.50 -3.96 4.83
CA SER A 21 6.32 -4.64 5.36
C SER A 21 5.08 -3.78 5.09
N LEU A 22 3.93 -4.44 5.01
CA LEU A 22 2.61 -3.82 5.03
C LEU A 22 1.97 -4.11 6.39
N MET A 23 0.87 -3.45 6.72
CA MET A 23 0.19 -3.63 8.00
C MET A 23 -1.20 -4.21 7.84
N THR A 24 -1.50 -5.30 8.54
CA THR A 24 -2.84 -5.90 8.62
C THR A 24 -3.51 -5.59 9.97
N SER A 25 -4.74 -6.07 10.18
CA SER A 25 -5.38 -6.08 11.51
C SER A 25 -4.50 -6.75 12.57
N GLU A 26 -3.78 -7.81 12.21
CA GLU A 26 -2.95 -8.63 13.11
C GLU A 26 -1.48 -8.21 13.19
N GLY A 27 -1.11 -7.07 12.60
CA GLY A 27 0.23 -6.50 12.69
C GLY A 27 1.00 -6.48 11.36
N PRO A 28 2.32 -6.21 11.41
CA PRO A 28 3.13 -6.08 10.21
C PRO A 28 3.34 -7.44 9.53
N VAL A 29 3.36 -7.43 8.20
CA VAL A 29 3.58 -8.59 7.34
C VAL A 29 4.58 -8.24 6.24
N PRO A 30 5.63 -9.03 6.02
CA PRO A 30 6.66 -8.69 5.06
C PRO A 30 6.15 -8.83 3.62
N GLN A 31 6.52 -7.88 2.76
CA GLN A 31 6.34 -8.01 1.33
C GLN A 31 7.34 -9.05 0.79
N ARG A 32 6.89 -9.97 -0.06
CA ARG A 32 7.68 -11.07 -0.62
C ARG A 32 7.68 -11.07 -2.14
N GLY A 33 8.84 -11.38 -2.72
CA GLY A 33 9.05 -11.40 -4.15
C GLY A 33 9.14 -9.99 -4.75
N LYS A 34 9.01 -9.90 -6.07
CA LYS A 34 9.04 -8.63 -6.79
C LYS A 34 7.65 -7.97 -6.72
N ILE A 35 7.64 -6.66 -6.51
CA ILE A 35 6.48 -5.82 -6.79
C ILE A 35 6.32 -5.77 -8.32
N CYS A 36 5.17 -6.24 -8.81
CA CYS A 36 4.80 -6.28 -10.22
C CYS A 36 4.05 -5.01 -10.62
N MET A 37 3.61 -4.93 -11.89
CA MET A 37 2.95 -3.74 -12.42
C MET A 37 1.69 -3.38 -11.63
N ASP A 38 0.85 -4.39 -11.36
CA ASP A 38 -0.50 -4.21 -10.81
C ASP A 38 -0.72 -4.97 -9.48
N MET A 39 0.32 -5.64 -8.96
CA MET A 39 0.20 -6.42 -7.72
C MET A 39 1.52 -6.64 -7.00
N CYS A 40 1.42 -7.03 -5.72
CA CYS A 40 2.52 -7.57 -4.94
C CYS A 40 2.03 -8.67 -3.98
N MET A 41 2.96 -9.41 -3.38
CA MET A 41 2.65 -10.47 -2.43
C MET A 41 3.12 -10.13 -1.03
N ILE A 42 2.35 -10.57 -0.04
CA ILE A 42 2.70 -10.49 1.39
C ILE A 42 2.71 -11.87 2.03
N ASP A 43 3.56 -12.02 3.03
CA ASP A 43 3.66 -13.21 3.85
C ASP A 43 2.64 -13.14 5.00
N LEU A 44 1.63 -14.02 4.95
CA LEU A 44 0.59 -14.13 5.97
C LEU A 44 0.83 -15.34 6.88
N THR A 45 2.06 -15.87 6.92
CA THR A 45 2.41 -16.94 7.88
C THR A 45 2.08 -16.46 9.29
N ASP A 46 1.35 -17.29 10.04
CA ASP A 46 0.84 -17.00 11.39
C ASP A 46 -0.16 -15.84 11.50
N LYS A 47 -0.80 -15.43 10.39
CA LYS A 47 -1.83 -14.39 10.35
C LYS A 47 -3.21 -14.95 10.00
N MET A 48 -3.74 -15.80 10.87
CA MET A 48 -4.89 -16.66 10.59
C MET A 48 -6.22 -15.91 10.43
N GLY A 49 -6.37 -14.70 10.99
CA GLY A 49 -7.57 -13.88 10.85
C GLY A 49 -7.52 -12.87 9.69
N VAL A 50 -6.49 -12.92 8.85
CA VAL A 50 -6.41 -12.12 7.62
C VAL A 50 -6.93 -12.94 6.45
N ASP A 51 -8.09 -12.54 5.92
CA ASP A 51 -8.75 -13.21 4.79
C ASP A 51 -8.98 -12.27 3.59
N VAL A 52 -9.47 -12.79 2.47
CA VAL A 52 -9.83 -12.04 1.27
C VAL A 52 -10.76 -10.88 1.63
N GLY A 53 -10.40 -9.67 1.18
CA GLY A 53 -11.15 -8.45 1.49
C GLY A 53 -10.73 -7.76 2.79
N SER A 54 -9.82 -8.35 3.57
CA SER A 54 -9.24 -7.68 4.74
C SER A 54 -8.47 -6.43 4.31
N GLU A 55 -8.57 -5.38 5.13
CA GLU A 55 -7.85 -4.14 4.92
C GLU A 55 -6.35 -4.34 5.18
N VAL A 56 -5.53 -3.77 4.30
CA VAL A 56 -4.08 -3.75 4.42
C VAL A 56 -3.59 -2.32 4.19
N GLU A 57 -2.85 -1.78 5.17
CA GLU A 57 -2.28 -0.44 5.09
C GLU A 57 -0.88 -0.51 4.45
N ILE A 58 -0.73 0.14 3.28
CA ILE A 58 0.57 0.26 2.58
C ILE A 58 1.47 1.27 3.28
N PHE A 59 0.94 2.46 3.56
CA PHE A 59 1.55 3.48 4.42
C PHE A 59 0.44 4.31 5.06
N GLY A 60 0.62 4.73 6.30
CA GLY A 60 -0.40 5.39 7.10
C GLY A 60 0.01 5.50 8.56
N ARG A 61 -0.97 5.46 9.46
CA ARG A 61 -0.74 5.66 10.89
C ARG A 61 0.03 4.50 11.52
N ARG A 62 -0.18 3.27 11.03
CA ARG A 62 0.43 2.06 11.57
C ARG A 62 1.67 1.64 10.78
N ASN A 63 1.83 2.11 9.55
CA ASN A 63 2.98 1.86 8.69
C ASN A 63 3.55 3.19 8.18
N SER A 64 4.61 3.68 8.82
CA SER A 64 5.16 5.01 8.58
C SER A 64 5.64 5.20 7.14
N ILE A 65 5.15 6.24 6.47
CA ILE A 65 5.64 6.64 5.15
C ILE A 65 7.12 7.09 5.19
N ASN A 66 7.60 7.60 6.33
CA ASN A 66 9.00 7.99 6.49
C ASN A 66 9.93 6.79 6.45
N ASP A 67 9.54 5.69 7.09
CA ASP A 67 10.34 4.46 7.12
C ASP A 67 10.36 3.82 5.72
N LEU A 68 9.21 3.85 5.04
CA LEU A 68 9.10 3.37 3.66
C LEU A 68 9.97 4.21 2.70
N ALA A 69 10.00 5.53 2.88
CA ALA A 69 10.83 6.44 2.09
C ALA A 69 12.33 6.18 2.33
N ALA A 70 12.73 6.00 3.59
CA ALA A 70 14.11 5.66 3.95
C ALA A 70 14.55 4.33 3.31
N LEU A 71 13.69 3.31 3.32
CA LEU A 71 13.94 2.05 2.61
C LEU A 71 14.06 2.26 1.09
N ALA A 72 13.23 3.11 0.51
CA ALA A 72 13.31 3.45 -0.91
C ALA A 72 14.53 4.33 -1.28
N GLY A 73 15.22 4.92 -0.29
CA GLY A 73 16.33 5.85 -0.51
C GLY A 73 15.85 7.24 -0.96
N THR A 74 14.69 7.68 -0.47
CA THR A 74 14.05 8.94 -0.85
C THR A 74 13.34 9.62 0.34
N ILE A 75 12.55 10.66 0.06
CA ILE A 75 11.72 11.41 0.99
C ILE A 75 10.24 11.04 0.86
N PRO A 76 9.42 11.22 1.91
CA PRO A 76 7.98 10.89 1.89
C PRO A 76 7.19 11.52 0.75
N TYR A 77 7.58 12.73 0.35
CA TYR A 77 6.91 13.47 -0.72
C TYR A 77 6.89 12.69 -2.03
N GLU A 78 8.00 12.02 -2.39
CA GLU A 78 8.06 11.22 -3.62
C GLU A 78 7.11 10.02 -3.58
N LEU A 79 6.95 9.35 -2.44
CA LEU A 79 5.99 8.26 -2.30
C LEU A 79 4.55 8.76 -2.43
N THR A 80 4.21 9.91 -1.83
CA THR A 80 2.86 10.49 -1.97
C THR A 80 2.57 10.96 -3.40
N CYS A 81 3.55 11.55 -4.08
CA CYS A 81 3.41 12.00 -5.47
C CYS A 81 3.35 10.83 -6.46
N ALA A 82 3.93 9.69 -6.11
CA ALA A 82 3.92 8.50 -6.96
C ALA A 82 2.56 7.81 -7.03
N VAL A 83 1.66 8.04 -6.06
CA VAL A 83 0.31 7.44 -6.04
C VAL A 83 -0.43 7.83 -7.31
N SER A 84 -0.52 6.87 -8.23
CA SER A 84 -0.90 7.16 -9.61
C SER A 84 -2.40 7.43 -9.71
N LYS A 85 -2.85 7.96 -10.86
CA LYS A 85 -4.27 8.20 -11.15
C LYS A 85 -5.13 6.91 -11.15
N ARG A 86 -4.51 5.73 -11.15
CA ARG A 86 -5.22 4.44 -11.06
C ARG A 86 -5.83 4.21 -9.68
N VAL A 87 -5.25 4.82 -8.66
CA VAL A 87 -5.68 4.64 -7.26
C VAL A 87 -6.88 5.55 -6.98
N PRO A 88 -8.06 5.01 -6.61
CA PRO A 88 -9.19 5.84 -6.21
C PRO A 88 -8.85 6.74 -5.01
N ARG A 89 -9.31 7.99 -5.02
CA ARG A 89 -9.23 8.87 -3.84
C ARG A 89 -10.58 8.92 -3.14
N ILE A 90 -10.57 8.74 -1.82
CA ILE A 90 -11.74 8.92 -0.97
C ILE A 90 -11.39 10.00 0.06
N TYR A 91 -12.13 11.10 0.04
CA TYR A 91 -11.90 12.24 0.92
C TYR A 91 -12.84 12.17 2.12
N TYR A 92 -12.28 12.37 3.32
CA TYR A 92 -13.01 12.35 4.58
C TYR A 92 -12.99 13.73 5.25
N ARG A 93 -14.11 14.12 5.86
CA ARG A 93 -14.23 15.29 6.75
C ARG A 93 -15.09 14.88 7.94
N ASP A 94 -14.59 15.12 9.14
CA ASP A 94 -15.27 14.75 10.40
C ASP A 94 -15.72 13.28 10.43
N GLY A 95 -14.85 12.39 9.94
CA GLY A 95 -15.10 10.94 9.87
C GLY A 95 -16.09 10.48 8.79
N LYS A 96 -16.64 11.41 7.99
CA LYS A 96 -17.59 11.11 6.91
C LYS A 96 -16.94 11.29 5.55
N ILE A 97 -17.30 10.42 4.61
CA ILE A 97 -16.89 10.57 3.20
C ILE A 97 -17.60 11.79 2.62
N VAL A 98 -16.82 12.74 2.10
CA VAL A 98 -17.34 13.96 1.45
C VAL A 98 -17.21 13.92 -0.07
N GLU A 99 -16.25 13.16 -0.59
CA GLU A 99 -16.00 13.06 -2.02
C GLU A 99 -15.31 11.72 -2.35
N LYS A 100 -15.59 11.18 -3.54
CA LYS A 100 -14.94 9.99 -4.09
C LYS A 100 -14.54 10.25 -5.54
N GLU A 101 -13.29 9.98 -5.87
CA GLU A 101 -12.75 10.01 -7.22
C GLU A 101 -12.31 8.59 -7.58
N LEU A 102 -13.18 7.85 -8.30
CA LEU A 102 -13.08 6.38 -8.39
C LEU A 102 -12.35 5.82 -9.62
N LEU A 103 -12.11 6.59 -10.69
CA LEU A 103 -11.12 6.35 -11.78
C LEU A 103 -11.38 7.25 -13.01
N LEU A 104 -10.28 7.50 -13.74
CA LEU A 104 -10.09 8.06 -15.09
C LEU A 104 -11.15 9.06 -15.61
N ARG A 105 -10.94 10.35 -15.31
CA ARG A 105 -11.22 11.38 -16.32
C ARG A 105 -10.29 11.10 -17.51
N GLY A 106 -10.88 10.68 -18.63
CA GLY A 106 -10.21 10.71 -19.93
C GLY A 106 -9.82 12.13 -20.32
#